data_AF-A0A2J0YSE7-F1
#
_entry.id   AF-A0A2J0YSE7-F1
#
_cell.length_a   1.000
_cell.length_b   1.000
_cell.length_c   1.000
_cell.angle_alpha   90.00
_cell.angle_beta   90.00
_cell.angle_gamma   90.00
#
_symmetry.space_group_name_H-M   'P 1'
#
loop_
_entity.id
_entity.type
_entity.pdbx_description
1 polymer ?
#
loop_
_entity_poly.entity_id
_entity_poly.type
_entity_poly.pdbx_seq_one_letter_code
_entity_poly.pdbx_strand_id
1 'polypeptide(L)'
;VDQLRDRLNASAVPMQMTIGAEDEFKGVVDLVKMKAVIWNEADQGMTFAYEDIPADMADECAEMHEYLVESAAEATEELMEKYLEEGTLSEDEIKAGIRARTLANEIIPVFGGSAFKNKGVQAVL
;
A
#
# COMPACT_ATOMS: atom_id res chain seq x y z
N VAL A 1 5.51 0.79 10.59
CA VAL A 1 5.53 -0.63 10.16
C VAL A 1 6.64 -1.41 10.86
N ASP A 2 7.75 -0.75 11.16
CA ASP A 2 8.99 -1.32 11.71
C ASP A 2 8.83 -2.23 12.93
N GLN A 3 7.90 -1.92 13.84
CA GLN A 3 7.67 -2.79 15.00
C GLN A 3 7.26 -4.23 14.63
N LEU A 4 6.58 -4.44 13.50
CA LEU A 4 6.27 -5.79 13.00
C LEU A 4 7.56 -6.54 12.64
N ARG A 5 8.51 -5.85 12.02
CA ARG A 5 9.82 -6.40 11.68
C ARG A 5 10.65 -6.65 12.94
N ASP A 6 10.79 -5.64 13.79
CA ASP A 6 11.71 -5.67 14.92
C ASP A 6 11.25 -6.61 16.04
N ARG A 7 9.93 -6.74 16.25
CA ARG A 7 9.39 -7.50 17.39
C ARG A 7 8.85 -8.86 17.00
N LEU A 8 8.28 -8.99 15.80
CA LEU A 8 7.64 -10.22 15.34
C LEU A 8 8.45 -10.93 14.26
N ASN A 9 9.56 -10.34 13.80
CA ASN A 9 10.36 -10.84 12.68
C ASN A 9 9.51 -11.07 11.42
N ALA A 10 8.48 -10.23 11.22
CA ALA A 10 7.59 -10.30 10.08
C ALA A 10 8.16 -9.53 8.89
N SER A 11 8.04 -10.10 7.69
CA SER A 11 8.30 -9.37 6.43
C SER A 11 7.08 -8.53 6.07
N ALA A 12 7.00 -7.33 6.66
CA ALA A 12 5.84 -6.45 6.52
C ALA A 12 6.00 -5.56 5.28
N VAL A 13 5.04 -5.63 4.36
CA VAL A 13 5.04 -4.85 3.12
C VAL A 13 3.91 -3.81 3.16
N PRO A 14 4.20 -2.50 3.17
CA PRO A 14 3.16 -1.47 3.18
C PRO A 14 2.44 -1.44 1.84
N MET A 15 1.11 -1.61 1.88
CA MET A 15 0.23 -1.46 0.72
C MET A 15 -0.36 -0.04 0.63
N GLN A 16 -0.37 0.67 1.75
CA GLN A 16 -0.97 1.99 1.89
C GLN A 16 -0.17 2.89 2.82
N MET A 17 -0.25 4.19 2.58
CA MET A 17 0.28 5.23 3.46
C MET A 17 -0.87 6.10 4.00
N THR A 18 -0.93 6.38 5.30
CA THR A 18 -2.02 7.18 5.87
C THR A 18 -1.81 8.67 5.63
N ILE A 19 -2.84 9.37 5.15
CA ILE A 19 -2.82 10.81 4.96
C ILE A 19 -3.27 11.51 6.25
N GLY A 20 -2.34 12.19 6.90
CA GLY A 20 -2.53 12.76 8.23
C GLY A 20 -2.55 11.70 9.34
N ALA A 21 -2.65 12.15 10.58
CA ALA A 21 -2.68 11.29 11.76
C ALA A 21 -3.70 11.78 12.78
N GLU A 22 -4.11 10.90 13.69
CA GLU A 22 -5.04 11.21 14.78
C GLU A 22 -6.33 11.90 14.29
N ASP A 23 -6.58 13.13 14.73
CA ASP A 23 -7.72 13.95 14.34
C ASP A 23 -7.65 14.46 12.90
N GLU A 24 -6.44 14.62 12.37
CA GLU A 24 -6.18 15.06 11.01
C GLU A 24 -6.17 13.93 9.98
N PHE A 25 -6.51 12.69 10.38
CA PHE A 25 -6.61 11.56 9.46
C PHE A 25 -7.72 11.77 8.42
N LYS A 26 -7.31 11.94 7.17
CA LYS A 26 -8.19 12.28 6.03
C LYS A 26 -8.46 11.12 5.10
N GLY A 27 -7.51 10.20 4.95
CA GLY A 27 -7.60 9.08 4.02
C GLY A 27 -6.30 8.32 3.94
N VAL A 28 -6.11 7.58 2.85
CA VAL A 28 -4.87 6.81 2.61
C VAL A 28 -4.42 6.98 1.18
N VAL A 29 -3.14 6.80 0.92
CA VAL A 29 -2.58 6.63 -0.41
C VAL A 29 -2.55 5.13 -0.72
N ASP A 30 -3.12 4.74 -1.84
CA ASP A 30 -2.91 3.42 -2.44
C ASP A 30 -1.55 3.44 -3.15
N LEU A 31 -0.59 2.68 -2.61
CA LEU A 31 0.78 2.63 -3.14
C LEU A 31 0.87 1.79 -4.42
N VAL A 32 -0.09 0.92 -4.72
CA VAL A 32 -0.11 0.17 -6.00
C VAL A 32 -0.53 1.11 -7.13
N LYS A 33 -1.56 1.93 -6.89
CA LYS A 33 -2.11 2.87 -7.87
C LYS A 33 -1.42 4.23 -7.90
N MET A 34 -0.63 4.53 -6.87
CA MET A 34 -0.04 5.84 -6.63
C MET A 34 -1.09 6.96 -6.66
N LYS A 35 -2.18 6.75 -5.90
CA LYS A 35 -3.30 7.70 -5.78
C LYS A 35 -3.78 7.83 -4.34
N ALA A 36 -4.19 9.04 -3.96
CA ALA A 36 -4.85 9.28 -2.69
C ALA A 36 -6.31 8.81 -2.76
N VAL A 37 -6.77 8.13 -1.73
CA VAL A 37 -8.14 7.67 -1.51
C VAL A 37 -8.73 8.48 -0.37
N ILE A 38 -9.66 9.36 -0.70
CA ILE A 38 -10.36 10.20 0.26
C ILE A 38 -11.81 9.74 0.36
N TRP A 39 -12.23 9.34 1.57
CA TRP A 39 -13.59 8.93 1.84
C TRP A 39 -14.50 10.11 2.16
N ASN A 40 -15.73 10.04 1.66
CA ASN A 40 -16.74 11.03 1.95
C ASN A 40 -17.28 10.84 3.38
N GLU A 41 -17.17 11.89 4.20
CA GLU A 41 -17.68 11.86 5.58
C GLU A 41 -19.20 11.88 5.63
N ALA A 42 -19.87 12.47 4.63
CA ALA A 42 -21.32 12.67 4.63
C ALA A 42 -22.11 11.35 4.50
N ASP A 43 -21.52 10.32 3.90
CA ASP A 43 -22.15 9.01 3.70
C ASP A 43 -21.48 7.87 4.50
N GLN A 44 -20.69 8.23 5.52
CA GLN A 44 -19.95 7.28 6.35
C GLN A 44 -18.99 6.40 5.54
N GLY A 45 -18.34 6.97 4.52
CA GLY A 45 -17.34 6.28 3.71
C GLY A 45 -17.91 5.27 2.72
N MET A 46 -19.17 5.40 2.33
CA MET A 46 -19.76 4.59 1.26
C MET A 46 -19.19 4.99 -0.10
N THR A 47 -18.85 6.27 -0.27
CA THR A 47 -18.16 6.76 -1.46
C THR A 47 -16.75 7.24 -1.13
N PHE A 48 -15.87 7.11 -2.12
CA PHE A 48 -14.52 7.63 -2.09
C PHE A 48 -14.13 8.19 -3.46
N ALA A 49 -13.18 9.12 -3.45
CA ALA A 49 -12.58 9.66 -4.66
C ALA A 49 -11.10 9.29 -4.72
N TYR A 50 -10.61 9.06 -5.93
CA TYR A 50 -9.18 9.04 -6.21
C TYR A 50 -8.71 10.45 -6.54
N GLU A 51 -7.71 10.90 -5.81
CA GLU A 51 -7.05 12.18 -5.99
C GLU A 51 -5.56 11.99 -6.19
N ASP A 52 -4.88 13.07 -6.58
CA ASP A 52 -3.42 13.06 -6.63
C ASP A 52 -2.83 13.03 -5.22
N ILE A 53 -1.66 12.39 -5.09
CA ILE A 53 -0.96 12.30 -3.80
C ILE A 53 -0.57 13.72 -3.36
N PRO A 54 -0.82 14.09 -2.09
CA PRO A 54 -0.34 15.36 -1.53
C PRO A 54 1.17 15.54 -1.76
N ALA A 55 1.58 16.74 -2.21
CA ALA A 55 2.96 17.00 -2.63
C ALA A 55 3.99 16.83 -1.51
N ASP A 56 3.57 17.06 -0.26
CA ASP A 56 4.37 16.87 0.95
C ASP A 56 4.65 15.40 1.28
N MET A 57 3.91 14.46 0.69
CA MET A 57 4.05 13.02 0.91
C MET A 57 4.50 12.27 -0.34
N ALA A 58 4.64 12.95 -1.48
CA ALA A 58 4.92 12.33 -2.77
C ALA A 58 6.23 11.53 -2.78
N ASP A 59 7.30 12.10 -2.20
CA ASP A 59 8.61 11.46 -2.14
C ASP A 59 8.59 10.21 -1.23
N GLU A 60 7.96 10.31 -0.06
CA GLU A 60 7.81 9.17 0.86
C GLU A 60 6.96 8.05 0.25
N CYS A 61 5.87 8.40 -0.45
CA CYS A 61 5.04 7.43 -1.15
C CYS A 61 5.81 6.77 -2.31
N ALA A 62 6.70 7.51 -2.99
CA ALA A 62 7.53 6.95 -4.05
C ALA A 62 8.54 5.93 -3.49
N GLU A 63 9.20 6.23 -2.38
CA GLU A 63 10.11 5.29 -1.71
C GLU A 63 9.37 4.02 -1.24
N MET A 64 8.20 4.18 -0.62
CA MET A 64 7.38 3.02 -0.21
C MET A 64 6.86 2.22 -1.40
N HIS A 65 6.55 2.88 -2.52
CA HIS A 65 6.16 2.22 -3.76
C HIS A 65 7.31 1.40 -4.34
N GLU A 66 8.53 1.94 -4.39
CA GLU A 66 9.70 1.18 -4.85
C GLU A 66 9.91 -0.09 -4.00
N TYR A 67 9.83 0.03 -2.67
CA TYR A 67 9.92 -1.13 -1.78
C TYR A 67 8.80 -2.16 -2.01
N LEU A 68 7.57 -1.70 -2.28
CA LEU A 68 6.43 -2.54 -2.63
C LEU A 68 6.66 -3.28 -3.95
N VAL A 69 7.17 -2.59 -4.98
CA VAL A 69 7.46 -3.19 -6.30
C VAL A 69 8.59 -4.19 -6.20
N GLU A 70 9.69 -3.88 -5.50
CA GLU A 70 10.78 -4.81 -5.22
C GLU A 70 10.27 -6.06 -4.50
N SER A 71 9.42 -5.87 -3.48
CA SER A 71 8.79 -6.99 -2.76
C SER A 71 7.88 -7.82 -3.66
N ALA A 72 7.20 -7.22 -4.63
CA ALA A 72 6.40 -7.98 -5.60
C ALA A 72 7.28 -8.75 -6.59
N ALA A 73 8.40 -8.17 -7.01
CA ALA A 73 9.34 -8.76 -7.96
C ALA A 73 9.99 -10.06 -7.43
N GLU A 74 10.26 -10.12 -6.13
CA GLU A 74 10.79 -11.32 -5.46
C GLU A 74 9.87 -12.56 -5.53
N ALA A 75 8.62 -12.42 -5.99
CA ALA A 75 7.68 -13.54 -6.03
C ALA A 75 8.08 -14.63 -7.06
N THR A 76 8.69 -14.25 -8.19
CA THR A 76 9.13 -15.18 -9.24
C THR A 76 10.38 -14.68 -9.94
N GLU A 77 11.15 -15.59 -10.55
CA GLU A 77 12.32 -15.23 -11.36
C GLU A 77 11.94 -14.30 -12.52
N GLU A 78 10.80 -14.55 -13.18
CA GLU A 78 10.29 -13.72 -14.27
C GLU A 78 9.99 -12.26 -13.84
N LEU A 79 9.35 -12.07 -12.68
CA LEU A 79 9.06 -10.72 -12.18
C LEU A 79 10.33 -10.00 -11.71
N MET A 80 11.28 -10.74 -11.13
CA MET A 80 12.58 -10.21 -10.74
C MET A 80 13.39 -9.74 -11.95
N GLU A 81 13.50 -10.56 -13.00
CA GLU A 81 14.19 -10.20 -14.23
C GLU A 81 13.57 -8.95 -14.86
N LYS A 82 12.24 -8.91 -14.98
CA LYS A 82 11.52 -7.75 -15.51
C LYS A 82 11.78 -6.48 -14.70
N TYR A 83 11.74 -6.57 -13.37
CA TYR A 83 12.03 -5.42 -12.50
C TYR A 83 13.47 -4.92 -12.67
N LEU A 84 14.47 -5.81 -12.81
CA LEU A 84 15.86 -5.43 -13.02
C LEU A 84 16.10 -4.78 -14.40
N GLU A 85 15.33 -5.16 -15.42
CA GLU A 85 15.43 -4.61 -16.77
C GLU A 85 14.66 -3.29 -16.94
N GLU A 86 13.42 -3.23 -16.46
CA GLU A 86 12.50 -2.11 -16.68
C GLU A 86 12.47 -1.11 -15.51
N GLY A 87 12.91 -1.52 -14.32
CA GLY A 87 12.87 -0.73 -13.09
C GLY A 87 11.49 -0.62 -12.45
N THR A 88 10.45 -1.25 -13.01
CA THR A 88 9.08 -1.21 -12.47
C THR A 88 8.26 -2.43 -12.90
N LEU A 89 7.04 -2.56 -12.36
CA LEU A 89 6.06 -3.59 -12.70
C LEU A 89 4.69 -2.94 -12.91
N SER A 90 3.83 -3.57 -13.72
CA SER A 90 2.44 -3.10 -13.87
C SER A 90 1.63 -3.35 -12.59
N GLU A 91 0.50 -2.63 -12.41
CA GLU A 91 -0.38 -2.83 -11.25
C GLU A 91 -0.81 -4.29 -11.07
N ASP A 92 -1.09 -4.99 -12.17
CA ASP A 92 -1.54 -6.38 -12.14
C ASP A 92 -0.41 -7.34 -11.74
N GLU A 93 0.82 -7.07 -12.18
CA GLU A 93 2.01 -7.81 -11.79
C GLU A 93 2.37 -7.59 -10.32
N ILE A 94 2.29 -6.34 -9.83
CA ILE A 94 2.48 -6.01 -8.41
C ILE A 94 1.48 -6.81 -7.56
N LYS A 95 0.19 -6.76 -7.92
CA LYS A 95 -0.86 -7.51 -7.21
C LYS A 95 -0.64 -9.01 -7.26
N ALA A 96 -0.23 -9.55 -8.41
CA ALA A 96 0.05 -10.97 -8.57
C ALA A 96 1.22 -11.42 -7.67
N GLY A 97 2.33 -10.67 -7.68
CA GLY A 97 3.51 -10.96 -6.86
C GLY A 97 3.22 -10.89 -5.36
N ILE A 98 2.59 -9.80 -4.90
CA ILE A 98 2.20 -9.66 -3.49
C ILE A 98 1.23 -10.77 -3.07
N ARG A 99 0.24 -11.10 -3.91
CA ARG A 99 -0.70 -12.19 -3.60
C ARG A 99 0.01 -13.53 -3.47
N ALA A 100 0.91 -13.87 -4.39
CA ALA A 100 1.65 -15.13 -4.37
C ALA A 100 2.45 -15.29 -3.06
N ARG A 101 3.23 -14.27 -2.70
CA ARG A 101 4.05 -14.27 -1.47
C ARG A 101 3.21 -14.25 -0.20
N THR A 102 2.07 -13.55 -0.22
CA THR A 102 1.12 -13.56 0.91
C THR A 102 0.55 -14.96 1.13
N LEU A 103 0.13 -15.66 0.06
CA LEU A 103 -0.39 -17.03 0.15
C LEU A 103 0.68 -18.03 0.59
N ALA A 104 1.95 -17.77 0.27
CA ALA A 104 3.10 -18.54 0.74
C ALA A 104 3.49 -18.24 2.21
N ASN A 105 2.86 -17.25 2.86
CA ASN A 105 3.22 -16.74 4.19
C ASN A 105 4.65 -16.15 4.27
N GLU A 106 5.16 -15.65 3.15
CA GLU A 106 6.49 -15.03 3.09
C GLU A 106 6.46 -13.55 3.50
N ILE A 107 5.34 -12.89 3.21
CA ILE A 107 5.11 -11.46 3.52
C ILE A 107 3.77 -11.25 4.20
N ILE A 108 3.66 -10.12 4.88
CA ILE A 108 2.44 -9.63 5.50
C ILE A 108 2.11 -8.26 4.88
N PRO A 109 1.12 -8.19 3.98
CA PRO A 109 0.62 -6.91 3.47
C PRO A 109 0.03 -6.07 4.61
N VAL A 110 0.45 -4.81 4.71
CA VAL A 110 0.02 -3.89 5.77
C VAL A 110 -0.84 -2.79 5.18
N PHE A 111 -2.02 -2.60 5.75
CA PHE A 111 -2.99 -1.59 5.36
C PHE A 111 -3.24 -0.61 6.52
N GLY A 112 -3.57 0.63 6.20
CA GLY A 112 -3.83 1.70 7.16
C GLY A 112 -5.29 2.13 7.14
N GLY A 113 -5.84 2.50 8.28
CA GLY A 113 -7.23 2.97 8.33
C GLY A 113 -7.76 3.21 9.74
N SER A 114 -8.99 3.72 9.80
CA SER A 114 -9.74 3.92 11.03
C SER A 114 -11.17 3.40 10.86
N ALA A 115 -11.45 2.27 11.52
CA ALA A 115 -12.79 1.71 11.58
C ALA A 115 -13.78 2.66 12.29
N PHE A 116 -13.32 3.38 13.32
CA PHE A 116 -14.16 4.34 14.06
C PHE A 116 -14.59 5.53 13.19
N LYS A 117 -13.70 6.01 12.31
CA LYS A 117 -14.00 7.13 11.39
C LYS A 117 -14.62 6.67 10.07
N ASN A 118 -14.84 5.36 9.87
CA ASN A 118 -15.32 4.75 8.62
C ASN A 118 -14.45 5.05 7.38
N LYS A 119 -13.12 5.12 7.57
CA LYS A 119 -12.16 5.40 6.49
C LYS A 119 -11.10 4.31 6.44
N GLY A 120 -10.93 3.63 5.32
CA GLY A 120 -9.89 2.60 5.13
C GLY A 120 -10.36 1.15 5.23
N VAL A 121 -11.42 0.85 5.99
CA VAL A 121 -11.95 -0.53 6.11
C VAL A 121 -12.37 -1.08 4.75
N GLN A 122 -12.94 -0.22 3.90
CA GLN A 122 -13.39 -0.54 2.55
C GLN A 122 -12.24 -0.91 1.61
N ALA A 123 -11.03 -0.36 1.85
CA ALA A 123 -9.85 -0.66 1.04
C ALA A 123 -9.07 -1.88 1.55
N VAL A 124 -9.44 -2.41 2.72
CA VAL A 124 -8.90 -3.68 3.25
C VAL A 124 -9.69 -4.88 2.73
N LEU A 125 -10.95 -4.69 2.37
CA LEU A 125 -11.86 -5.73 1.87
C LEU A 125 -11.65 -6.03 0.39
#